data_AF-A0A9W7D5J2-F1
#
_entry.id   AF-A0A9W7D5J2-F1
#
_cell.length_a   1.000
_cell.length_b   1.000
_cell.length_c   1.000
_cell.angle_alpha   90.00
_cell.angle_beta   90.00
_cell.angle_gamma   90.00
#
_symmetry.space_group_name_H-M   'P 1'
#
loop_
_entity.id
_entity.type
_entity.pdbx_description
1 polymer ?
#
loop_
_entity_poly.entity_id
_entity_poly.type
_entity_poly.pdbx_seq_one_letter_code
_entity_poly.pdbx_strand_id
1 'polypeptide(L)'
;MLVAWPHFAIGTAPTNSRIKIKLTSSPDPENDTTEAMAQHETSTTALGLGELGIQNDCKVFHNLTYEQLADHEKKFNEGTFVANGTFAVDTGKFTGRSPKDKFIVKQAPSQDNVWWGSINQPTTPEVFDTLYNKAAKHFSSVDRIWRGSTTS
;
A
#
# COMPACT_ATOMS: atom_id res chain seq x y z
N MET A 1 24.34 41.76 -34.80
CA MET A 1 25.70 41.30 -35.18
C MET A 1 25.52 39.98 -35.93
N LEU A 2 25.73 40.01 -37.26
CA LEU A 2 26.03 38.91 -38.22
C LEU A 2 25.34 37.53 -37.99
N VAL A 3 24.21 37.20 -38.65
CA VAL A 3 23.99 36.72 -40.04
C VAL A 3 24.66 35.37 -40.38
N ALA A 4 23.86 34.32 -40.63
CA ALA A 4 23.96 33.43 -41.81
C ALA A 4 23.00 32.21 -41.72
N TRP A 5 22.00 32.18 -42.60
CA TRP A 5 21.59 30.98 -43.37
C TRP A 5 22.21 31.17 -44.79
N PRO A 6 22.34 30.19 -45.72
CA PRO A 6 21.63 28.90 -45.87
C PRO A 6 22.50 27.71 -46.38
N HIS A 7 21.93 26.50 -46.51
CA HIS A 7 21.91 25.74 -47.78
C HIS A 7 21.18 24.39 -47.67
N PHE A 8 20.32 24.16 -48.64
CA PHE A 8 19.71 22.88 -48.98
C PHE A 8 20.79 21.93 -49.54
N ALA A 9 20.76 20.65 -49.13
CA ALA A 9 21.43 19.57 -49.85
C ALA A 9 20.47 18.39 -49.97
N ILE A 10 20.02 18.13 -51.20
CA ILE A 10 19.30 16.93 -51.60
C ILE A 10 20.37 15.86 -51.86
N GLY A 11 20.39 14.80 -51.05
CA GLY A 11 21.28 13.65 -51.21
C GLY A 11 20.47 12.38 -51.44
N THR A 12 20.54 11.84 -52.65
CA THR A 12 20.08 10.49 -53.02
C THR A 12 21.18 9.45 -52.79
N ALA A 13 20.87 8.35 -52.07
CA ALA A 13 21.46 6.99 -52.20
C ALA A 13 20.97 6.10 -51.02
N PRO A 14 21.22 4.78 -50.97
CA PRO A 14 20.81 3.73 -51.91
C PRO A 14 20.07 2.56 -51.21
N THR A 15 19.64 1.62 -52.03
CA THR A 15 19.08 0.27 -51.82
C THR A 15 19.50 -0.54 -50.58
N ASN A 16 18.49 -1.23 -50.02
CA ASN A 16 18.51 -2.52 -49.32
C ASN A 16 19.46 -2.71 -48.12
N SER A 17 18.90 -2.59 -46.91
CA SER A 17 19.31 -3.40 -45.77
C SER A 17 18.11 -3.74 -44.88
N ARG A 18 17.78 -5.04 -44.84
CA ARG A 18 16.77 -5.62 -43.95
C ARG A 18 17.10 -5.26 -42.50
N ILE A 19 16.15 -4.64 -41.81
CA ILE A 19 16.17 -4.48 -40.35
C ILE A 19 16.12 -5.90 -39.75
N LYS A 20 17.24 -6.38 -39.19
CA LYS A 20 17.25 -7.56 -38.32
C LYS A 20 16.75 -7.13 -36.95
N ILE A 21 15.47 -7.42 -36.68
CA ILE A 21 14.91 -7.32 -35.33
C ILE A 21 15.57 -8.41 -34.50
N LYS A 22 16.46 -8.03 -33.58
CA LYS A 22 17.05 -8.95 -32.61
C LYS A 22 15.96 -9.26 -31.59
N LEU A 23 15.25 -10.38 -31.77
CA LEU A 23 14.46 -11.00 -30.71
C LEU A 23 15.45 -11.33 -29.57
N THR A 24 15.51 -10.46 -28.57
CA THR A 24 16.15 -10.78 -27.30
C THR A 24 15.28 -11.83 -26.65
N SER A 25 15.79 -13.06 -26.58
CA SER A 25 15.21 -14.14 -25.79
C SER A 25 14.98 -13.65 -24.37
N SER A 26 13.79 -13.97 -23.86
CA SER A 26 13.29 -13.75 -22.50
C SER A 26 14.38 -13.95 -21.45
N PRO A 27 14.54 -13.05 -20.46
CA PRO A 27 15.38 -13.34 -19.31
C PRO A 27 14.77 -14.50 -18.51
N ASP A 28 15.61 -15.46 -18.13
CA ASP A 28 15.27 -16.58 -17.24
C ASP A 28 14.80 -16.06 -15.86
N PRO A 29 13.78 -16.66 -15.22
CA PRO A 29 13.15 -16.12 -14.00
C PRO A 29 13.90 -16.41 -12.69
N GLU A 30 15.15 -16.85 -12.71
CA GLU A 30 15.87 -17.31 -11.50
C GLU A 30 16.85 -16.29 -10.88
N ASN A 31 16.65 -14.99 -11.07
CA ASN A 31 17.39 -14.01 -10.25
C ASN A 31 16.52 -12.87 -9.73
N ASP A 32 16.21 -13.00 -8.44
CA ASP A 32 16.13 -11.92 -7.45
C ASP A 32 14.80 -11.20 -7.20
N THR A 33 13.81 -11.95 -6.71
CA THR A 33 12.69 -11.39 -5.96
C THR A 33 13.08 -10.87 -4.57
N THR A 34 14.31 -11.13 -4.09
CA THR A 34 14.74 -10.81 -2.72
C THR A 34 15.15 -9.35 -2.59
N GLU A 35 15.85 -8.80 -3.58
CA GLU A 35 16.28 -7.39 -3.62
C GLU A 35 15.11 -6.42 -3.81
N ALA A 36 14.09 -6.78 -4.60
CA ALA A 36 12.91 -5.93 -4.82
C ALA A 36 12.03 -5.79 -3.56
N MET A 37 11.99 -6.80 -2.69
CA MET A 37 11.25 -6.75 -1.42
C MET A 37 11.93 -5.87 -0.37
N ALA A 38 13.24 -5.67 -0.44
CA ALA A 38 14.00 -4.92 0.56
C ALA A 38 13.65 -3.43 0.61
N GLN A 39 13.19 -2.84 -0.51
CA GLN A 39 12.89 -1.40 -0.58
C GLN A 39 11.62 -1.00 0.20
N HIS A 40 10.77 -1.96 0.54
CA HIS A 40 9.50 -1.74 1.22
C HIS A 40 9.47 -2.29 2.65
N GLU A 41 10.59 -2.85 3.14
CA GLU A 41 10.72 -3.32 4.52
C GLU A 41 11.45 -2.28 5.38
N THR A 42 10.92 -2.00 6.56
CA THR A 42 11.53 -1.12 7.56
C THR A 42 11.13 -1.59 8.97
N SER A 43 11.41 -0.80 9.99
CA SER A 43 10.97 -1.08 11.36
C SER A 43 9.99 -0.04 11.89
N THR A 44 9.24 -0.41 12.93
CA THR A 44 8.36 0.48 13.70
C THR A 44 9.13 1.71 14.22
N THR A 45 10.36 1.50 14.68
CA THR A 45 11.26 2.55 15.16
C THR A 45 11.62 3.54 14.05
N ALA A 46 12.01 3.03 12.88
CA ALA A 46 12.38 3.87 11.74
C ALA A 46 11.23 4.73 11.20
N LEU A 47 9.98 4.27 11.37
CA LEU A 47 8.77 5.00 10.97
C LEU A 47 8.12 5.84 12.09
N GLY A 48 8.72 5.88 13.28
CA GLY A 48 8.19 6.66 14.40
C GLY A 48 6.85 6.16 14.95
N LEU A 49 6.51 4.88 14.77
CA LEU A 49 5.20 4.35 15.20
C LEU A 49 5.02 4.35 16.73
N GLY A 50 6.10 4.56 17.49
CA GLY A 50 6.06 4.80 18.92
C GLY A 50 5.17 5.97 19.35
N GLU A 51 5.03 7.00 18.50
CA GLU A 51 4.13 8.14 18.74
C GLU A 51 2.65 7.73 18.78
N LEU A 52 2.30 6.62 18.12
CA LEU A 52 0.97 6.03 18.15
C LEU A 52 0.78 5.03 19.31
N GLY A 53 1.76 4.91 20.22
CA GLY A 53 1.71 3.94 21.31
C GLY A 53 2.08 2.51 20.89
N ILE A 54 2.68 2.32 19.71
CA ILE A 54 3.16 1.02 19.22
C ILE A 54 4.63 0.87 19.64
N GLN A 55 4.90 0.00 20.62
CA GLN A 55 6.17 -0.03 21.38
C GLN A 55 7.07 -1.24 21.07
N ASN A 56 6.70 -2.10 20.12
CA ASN A 56 7.55 -3.19 19.64
C ASN A 56 8.54 -2.69 18.58
N ASP A 57 9.66 -3.38 18.43
CA ASP A 57 10.52 -3.30 17.24
C ASP A 57 10.20 -4.48 16.33
N CYS A 58 9.32 -4.27 15.35
CA CYS A 58 8.90 -5.30 14.42
C CYS A 58 9.04 -4.86 12.97
N LYS A 59 8.95 -5.82 12.05
CA LYS A 59 9.00 -5.54 10.61
C LYS A 59 7.77 -4.75 10.19
N VAL A 60 7.98 -3.68 9.45
CA VAL A 60 6.93 -2.89 8.82
C VAL A 60 7.12 -2.96 7.31
N PHE A 61 6.12 -3.49 6.62
CA PHE A 61 6.06 -3.47 5.17
C PHE A 61 5.26 -2.24 4.73
N HIS A 62 5.87 -1.33 3.99
CA HIS A 62 5.28 -0.06 3.63
C HIS A 62 5.22 0.14 2.12
N ASN A 63 4.06 0.57 1.61
CA ASN A 63 3.84 0.87 0.18
C ASN A 63 4.20 -0.29 -0.77
N LEU A 64 3.93 -1.53 -0.36
CA LEU A 64 4.12 -2.71 -1.21
C LEU A 64 3.38 -2.55 -2.54
N THR A 65 3.98 -3.06 -3.61
CA THR A 65 3.31 -3.19 -4.90
C THR A 65 2.17 -4.21 -4.83
N TYR A 66 1.27 -4.19 -5.81
CA TYR A 66 0.20 -5.20 -5.89
C TYR A 66 0.73 -6.63 -5.95
N GLU A 67 1.83 -6.86 -6.67
CA GLU A 67 2.48 -8.18 -6.76
C GLU A 67 3.03 -8.63 -5.41
N GLN A 68 3.71 -7.72 -4.69
CA GLN A 68 4.24 -8.00 -3.36
C GLN A 68 3.14 -8.25 -2.32
N LEU A 69 2.03 -7.51 -2.38
CA LEU A 69 0.85 -7.77 -1.54
C LEU A 69 0.29 -9.16 -1.80
N ALA A 70 0.10 -9.52 -3.08
CA ALA A 70 -0.46 -10.82 -3.46
C ALA A 70 0.45 -11.99 -3.02
N ASP A 71 1.77 -11.82 -3.10
CA ASP A 71 2.75 -12.78 -2.57
C ASP A 71 2.67 -12.91 -1.04
N HIS A 72 2.50 -11.79 -0.33
CA HIS A 72 2.31 -11.80 1.13
C HIS A 72 1.01 -12.49 1.53
N GLU A 73 -0.11 -12.13 0.90
CA GLU A 73 -1.43 -12.71 1.17
C GLU A 73 -1.42 -14.23 0.98
N LYS A 74 -0.72 -14.72 -0.05
CA LYS A 74 -0.50 -16.17 -0.28
C LYS A 74 0.43 -16.77 0.77
N LYS A 75 1.57 -16.13 1.06
CA LYS A 75 2.58 -16.61 2.01
C LYS A 75 2.02 -16.75 3.42
N PHE A 76 1.15 -15.84 3.83
CA PHE A 76 0.53 -15.82 5.16
C PHE A 76 -0.84 -16.48 5.22
N ASN A 77 -1.27 -17.10 4.11
CA ASN A 77 -2.49 -17.90 4.03
C ASN A 77 -3.76 -17.12 4.44
N GLU A 78 -3.86 -15.87 3.99
CA GLU A 78 -4.98 -14.95 4.27
C GLU A 78 -6.19 -15.19 3.33
N GLY A 79 -6.00 -16.04 2.32
CA GLY A 79 -6.99 -16.35 1.30
C GLY A 79 -6.44 -17.34 0.28
N THR A 80 -7.03 -17.36 -0.92
CA THR A 80 -6.61 -18.27 -1.99
C THR A 80 -6.78 -17.64 -3.37
N PHE A 81 -5.91 -18.01 -4.30
CA PHE A 81 -6.08 -17.66 -5.71
C PHE A 81 -7.08 -18.60 -6.38
N VAL A 82 -8.11 -18.03 -7.00
CA VAL A 82 -9.02 -18.78 -7.88
C VAL A 82 -8.43 -18.96 -9.27
N ALA A 83 -9.02 -19.83 -10.09
CA ALA A 83 -8.47 -20.27 -11.37
C ALA A 83 -8.14 -19.13 -12.37
N ASN A 84 -8.77 -17.96 -12.23
CA ASN A 84 -8.52 -16.80 -13.10
C ASN A 84 -7.44 -15.84 -12.54
N GLY A 85 -6.72 -16.22 -11.47
CA GLY A 85 -5.68 -15.40 -10.85
C GLY A 85 -6.19 -14.30 -9.90
N THR A 86 -7.49 -14.26 -9.59
CA THR A 86 -8.04 -13.34 -8.57
C THR A 86 -7.80 -13.89 -7.17
N PHE A 87 -7.43 -13.04 -6.21
CA PHE A 87 -7.31 -13.42 -4.81
C PHE A 87 -8.68 -13.35 -4.12
N ALA A 88 -9.09 -14.44 -3.49
CA ALA A 88 -10.35 -14.59 -2.78
C ALA A 88 -10.10 -14.73 -1.28
N VAL A 89 -10.84 -13.94 -0.49
CA VAL A 89 -10.78 -13.91 0.98
C VAL A 89 -12.16 -14.19 1.57
N ASP A 90 -12.20 -14.84 2.73
CA ASP A 90 -13.41 -15.03 3.53
C ASP A 90 -13.34 -14.16 4.78
N THR A 91 -14.27 -13.20 4.91
CA THR A 91 -14.35 -12.30 6.07
C THR A 91 -15.15 -12.89 7.24
N GLY A 92 -15.55 -14.16 7.12
CA GLY A 92 -16.24 -14.93 8.14
C GLY A 92 -17.61 -14.37 8.48
N LYS A 93 -17.85 -14.13 9.78
CA LYS A 93 -19.16 -13.66 10.27
C LYS A 93 -19.55 -12.28 9.73
N PHE A 94 -18.58 -11.42 9.43
CA PHE A 94 -18.81 -10.02 9.08
C PHE A 94 -18.64 -9.82 7.57
N THR A 95 -19.68 -10.13 6.81
CA THR A 95 -19.69 -10.08 5.33
C THR A 95 -20.14 -8.74 4.76
N GLY A 96 -20.34 -7.73 5.60
CA GLY A 96 -20.81 -6.42 5.20
C GLY A 96 -20.57 -5.35 6.26
N ARG A 97 -21.16 -4.17 6.07
CA ARG A 97 -21.05 -3.07 7.04
C ARG A 97 -21.78 -3.43 8.33
N SER A 98 -21.25 -2.93 9.46
CA SER A 98 -21.94 -2.91 10.75
C SER A 98 -22.25 -1.47 11.17
N PRO A 99 -23.31 -0.82 10.62
CA PRO A 99 -23.58 0.59 10.88
C PRO A 99 -23.78 0.93 12.37
N LYS A 100 -24.23 -0.05 13.16
CA LYS A 100 -24.46 0.11 14.60
C LYS A 100 -23.17 0.13 15.43
N ASP A 101 -22.05 -0.32 14.87
CA ASP A 101 -20.76 -0.40 15.55
C ASP A 101 -19.85 0.80 15.23
N LYS A 102 -20.39 1.84 14.57
CA LYS A 102 -19.68 3.08 14.28
C LYS A 102 -20.05 4.14 15.31
N PHE A 103 -19.04 4.65 16.02
CA PHE A 103 -19.16 5.71 17.01
C PHE A 103 -18.25 6.89 16.66
N ILE A 104 -18.62 8.09 17.13
CA ILE A 104 -17.82 9.31 17.00
C ILE A 104 -17.61 9.87 18.41
N VAL A 105 -16.36 10.18 18.76
CA VAL A 105 -16.05 10.80 20.05
C VAL A 105 -16.69 12.17 20.12
N LYS A 106 -17.57 12.37 21.10
CA LYS A 106 -18.22 13.65 21.34
C LYS A 106 -17.31 14.51 22.20
N GLN A 107 -16.57 15.41 21.55
CA GLN A 107 -15.63 16.33 22.20
C GLN A 107 -15.63 17.70 21.49
N ALA A 108 -15.26 18.75 22.21
CA ALA A 108 -15.03 20.05 21.59
C ALA A 108 -13.75 20.05 20.74
N PRO A 109 -13.67 20.80 19.63
CA PRO A 109 -14.73 21.63 19.04
C PRO A 109 -15.62 20.88 18.05
N SER A 110 -15.31 19.61 17.75
CA SER A 110 -15.98 18.86 16.68
C SER A 110 -17.45 18.56 16.98
N GLN A 111 -17.83 18.52 18.27
CA GLN A 111 -19.18 18.13 18.68
C GLN A 111 -20.31 18.97 18.08
N ASP A 112 -20.06 20.25 17.79
CA ASP A 112 -21.07 21.17 17.27
C ASP A 112 -21.24 21.04 15.74
N ASN A 113 -20.29 20.36 15.08
CA ASN A 113 -20.26 20.18 13.63
C ASN A 113 -20.70 18.78 13.18
N VAL A 114 -21.09 17.91 14.12
CA VAL A 114 -21.50 16.54 13.83
C VAL A 114 -23.03 16.43 13.87
N TRP A 115 -23.61 15.85 12.81
CA TRP A 115 -25.04 15.53 12.79
C TRP A 115 -25.33 14.26 13.61
N TRP A 116 -25.65 14.45 14.90
CA TRP A 116 -25.90 13.36 15.85
C TRP A 116 -27.22 12.63 15.59
N GLY A 117 -27.23 11.31 15.80
CA GLY A 117 -28.43 10.48 15.66
C GLY A 117 -28.12 8.99 15.77
N SER A 118 -29.03 8.14 15.30
CA SER A 118 -28.84 6.68 15.27
C SER A 118 -27.71 6.22 14.33
N ILE A 119 -27.31 7.06 13.38
CA ILE A 119 -26.21 6.78 12.44
C ILE A 119 -24.86 7.25 12.99
N ASN A 120 -24.79 8.48 13.50
CA ASN A 120 -23.59 9.04 14.13
C ASN A 120 -23.78 8.98 15.64
N GLN A 121 -23.44 7.83 16.21
CA GLN A 121 -23.62 7.57 17.63
C GLN A 121 -22.47 8.20 18.43
N PRO A 122 -22.74 8.94 19.52
CA PRO A 122 -21.69 9.52 20.34
C PRO A 122 -21.01 8.45 21.19
N THR A 123 -19.72 8.63 21.44
CA THR A 123 -18.98 7.96 22.52
C THR A 123 -18.17 9.00 23.32
N THR A 124 -17.68 8.63 24.50
CA THR A 124 -16.86 9.53 25.33
C THR A 124 -15.38 9.37 25.01
N PRO A 125 -14.55 10.40 25.27
CA PRO A 125 -13.09 10.30 25.12
C PRO A 125 -12.49 9.12 25.89
N GLU A 126 -12.97 8.84 27.11
CA GLU A 126 -12.43 7.79 27.98
C GLU A 126 -12.66 6.39 27.39
N VAL A 127 -13.82 6.18 26.76
CA VAL A 127 -14.14 4.93 26.05
C VAL A 127 -13.22 4.79 24.83
N PHE A 128 -13.00 5.87 24.08
CA PHE A 128 -12.06 5.86 22.97
C PHE A 128 -10.64 5.53 23.43
N ASP A 129 -10.13 6.20 24.47
CA ASP A 129 -8.78 5.97 25.00
C ASP A 129 -8.60 4.51 25.45
N THR A 130 -9.64 3.93 26.06
CA THR A 130 -9.63 2.52 26.46
C THR A 130 -9.49 1.59 25.24
N LEU A 131 -10.25 1.84 24.17
CA LEU A 131 -10.20 1.06 22.92
C LEU A 131 -8.89 1.29 22.18
N TYR A 132 -8.41 2.53 22.16
CA TYR A 132 -7.15 2.93 21.57
C TYR A 132 -5.98 2.18 22.22
N ASN A 133 -5.90 2.20 23.55
CA ASN A 133 -4.87 1.48 24.30
C ASN A 133 -4.91 -0.03 24.04
N LYS A 134 -6.11 -0.60 23.89
CA LYS A 134 -6.27 -2.01 23.52
C LYS A 134 -5.72 -2.30 22.11
N ALA A 135 -6.00 -1.43 21.14
CA ALA A 135 -5.49 -1.55 19.78
C ALA A 135 -3.97 -1.38 19.73
N ALA A 136 -3.43 -0.32 20.35
CA ALA A 136 -2.00 -0.05 20.43
C ALA A 136 -1.24 -1.21 21.10
N LYS A 137 -1.80 -1.77 22.19
CA LYS A 137 -1.25 -2.97 22.84
C LYS A 137 -1.25 -4.18 21.92
N HIS A 138 -2.31 -4.40 21.13
CA HIS A 138 -2.35 -5.49 20.16
C HIS A 138 -1.27 -5.31 19.08
N PHE A 139 -1.16 -4.12 18.48
CA PHE A 139 -0.11 -3.83 17.49
C PHE A 139 1.31 -3.89 18.08
N SER A 140 1.47 -3.62 19.38
CA SER A 140 2.74 -3.83 20.09
C SER A 140 3.06 -5.31 20.35
N SER A 141 2.14 -6.23 20.08
CA SER A 141 2.34 -7.67 20.29
C SER A 141 2.53 -8.47 19.00
N VAL A 142 2.25 -7.88 17.84
CA VAL A 142 2.43 -8.56 16.55
C VAL A 142 3.89 -8.50 16.11
N ASP A 143 4.29 -9.44 15.25
CA ASP A 143 5.64 -9.55 14.71
C ASP A 143 5.83 -8.83 13.37
N ARG A 144 4.73 -8.37 12.75
CA ARG A 144 4.72 -7.63 11.49
C ARG A 144 3.54 -6.68 11.37
N ILE A 145 3.74 -5.59 10.64
CA ILE A 145 2.73 -4.57 10.32
C ILE A 145 2.80 -4.23 8.84
N TRP A 146 1.65 -4.02 8.22
CA TRP A 146 1.54 -3.45 6.88
C TRP A 146 1.04 -2.00 6.96
N ARG A 147 1.67 -1.09 6.21
CA ARG A 147 1.34 0.34 6.19
C ARG A 147 1.26 0.85 4.75
N GLY A 148 0.09 1.32 4.33
CA GLY A 148 -0.02 2.15 3.13
C GLY A 148 0.18 3.62 3.48
N SER A 149 0.92 4.37 2.65
CA SER A 149 0.83 5.82 2.61
C SER A 149 -0.15 6.23 1.52
N THR A 150 -1.18 6.98 1.90
CA THR A 150 -1.98 7.72 0.91
C THR A 150 -1.18 8.94 0.48
N THR A 151 -0.36 8.78 -0.56
CA THR A 151 0.13 9.94 -1.30
C THR A 151 -1.02 10.39 -2.20
N SER A 152 -1.74 11.41 -1.77
CA SER A 152 -2.72 12.14 -2.59
C SER A 152 -2.03 13.20 -3.43
#